data_AF-A0A315EBE5-F1
#
_entry.id   AF-A0A315EBE5-F1
#
_cell.length_a   1.000
_cell.length_b   1.000
_cell.length_c   1.000
_cell.angle_alpha   90.00
_cell.angle_beta   90.00
_cell.angle_gamma   90.00
#
_symmetry.space_group_name_H-M   'P 1'
#
loop_
_entity.id
_entity.type
_entity.pdbx_description
1 polymer ?
#
loop_
_entity_poly.entity_id
_entity_poly.type
_entity_poly.pdbx_seq_one_letter_code
_entity_poly.pdbx_strand_id
1 'polypeptide(L)'
;MRLLFTRPPGLHGRGRAGGFTLLEALVVLALLGILVAMAAPAMTDLRARHQLQAQAEGLLDSLVLARSEALRRQQRVSLCARATDASCDAHGQWHQGWLVFVDTNNNALRDEGEVVIDVHAPLPTVLQLGVTNTVKAYFSYGAEGRSMSTNGAFMAGTWRFCRASSSVGWQVVSNALGMPRIEKYTPQDCP
;
A
#
# COMPACT_ATOMS: atom_id res chain seq x y z
N MET A 1 -42.02 -71.71 14.52
CA MET A 1 -41.24 -71.81 15.76
C MET A 1 -40.53 -70.47 15.99
N ARG A 2 -41.16 -69.55 16.71
CA ARG A 2 -40.63 -68.22 17.07
C ARG A 2 -39.63 -68.39 18.22
N LEU A 3 -38.37 -68.01 18.02
CA LEU A 3 -37.44 -67.79 19.14
C LEU A 3 -37.31 -66.29 19.37
N LEU A 4 -37.98 -65.83 20.43
CA LEU A 4 -37.85 -64.52 21.03
C LEU A 4 -36.46 -64.41 21.66
N PHE A 5 -35.51 -63.76 20.99
CA PHE A 5 -34.31 -63.26 21.64
C PHE A 5 -34.58 -61.85 22.14
N THR A 6 -34.71 -61.73 23.46
CA THR A 6 -34.83 -60.47 24.19
C THR A 6 -33.52 -59.68 24.08
N ARG A 7 -33.57 -58.48 23.51
CA ARG A 7 -32.48 -57.49 23.53
C ARG A 7 -32.16 -57.10 24.99
N PRO A 8 -30.90 -57.13 25.44
CA PRO A 8 -30.52 -56.55 26.73
C PRO A 8 -30.65 -55.02 26.69
N PRO A 9 -30.96 -54.36 27.82
CA PRO A 9 -31.10 -52.91 27.90
C PRO A 9 -29.73 -52.22 27.71
N GLY A 10 -29.74 -51.12 26.96
CA GLY A 10 -28.56 -50.33 26.65
C GLY A 10 -27.89 -49.74 27.90
N LEU A 11 -26.61 -50.08 28.08
CA LEU A 11 -25.71 -49.33 28.94
C LEU A 11 -25.44 -47.97 28.28
N HIS A 12 -26.27 -46.99 28.61
CA HIS A 12 -25.88 -45.59 28.47
C HIS A 12 -24.73 -45.34 29.43
N GLY A 13 -23.51 -45.61 28.97
CA GLY A 13 -22.32 -45.03 29.57
C GLY A 13 -22.52 -43.53 29.54
N ARG A 14 -22.95 -42.95 30.66
CA ARG A 14 -22.82 -41.51 30.92
C ARG A 14 -21.33 -41.24 30.82
N GLY A 15 -20.89 -40.81 29.64
CA GLY A 15 -19.60 -40.17 29.48
C GLY A 15 -19.59 -39.09 30.56
N ARG A 16 -18.76 -39.27 31.59
CA ARG A 16 -18.47 -38.20 32.53
C ARG A 16 -17.97 -37.06 31.66
N ALA A 17 -18.78 -36.03 31.47
CA ALA A 17 -18.28 -34.77 30.95
C ALA A 17 -17.22 -34.32 31.97
N GLY A 18 -15.95 -34.54 31.65
CA GLY A 18 -14.84 -34.08 32.47
C GLY A 18 -14.89 -32.57 32.50
N GLY A 19 -15.18 -31.99 33.67
CA GLY A 19 -15.07 -30.56 33.89
C GLY A 19 -13.59 -30.18 34.08
N PHE A 20 -13.21 -29.02 33.55
CA PHE A 20 -11.89 -28.44 33.77
C PHE A 20 -11.80 -27.91 35.21
N THR A 21 -10.67 -28.12 35.88
CA THR A 21 -10.48 -27.53 37.22
C THR A 21 -10.14 -26.03 37.09
N LEU A 22 -10.44 -25.25 38.15
CA LEU A 22 -10.06 -23.83 38.21
C LEU A 22 -8.54 -23.66 38.04
N LEU A 23 -7.75 -24.57 38.62
CA LEU A 23 -6.29 -24.53 38.52
C LEU A 23 -5.84 -24.77 37.07
N GLU A 24 -6.40 -25.75 36.38
CA GLU A 24 -6.09 -26.00 34.97
C GLU A 24 -6.45 -24.79 34.10
N ALA A 25 -7.58 -24.12 34.37
CA ALA A 25 -7.98 -22.88 33.69
C ALA A 25 -6.93 -21.77 33.86
N LEU A 26 -6.46 -21.56 35.09
CA LEU A 26 -5.44 -20.57 35.39
C LEU A 26 -4.10 -20.90 34.72
N VAL A 27 -3.71 -22.18 34.68
CA VAL A 27 -2.48 -22.61 33.99
C VAL A 27 -2.59 -22.37 32.48
N VAL A 28 -3.71 -22.74 31.84
CA VAL A 28 -3.91 -22.48 30.40
C VAL A 28 -3.92 -20.99 30.10
N LEU A 29 -4.58 -20.17 30.92
CA LEU A 29 -4.57 -18.71 30.75
C LEU A 29 -3.18 -18.12 30.94
N ALA A 30 -2.39 -18.62 31.90
CA ALA A 30 -1.02 -18.19 32.10
C ALA A 30 -0.14 -18.52 30.87
N LEU A 31 -0.25 -19.75 30.33
CA LEU A 31 0.47 -20.14 29.12
C LEU A 31 0.03 -19.33 27.90
N LEU A 32 -1.28 -19.10 27.73
CA LEU A 32 -1.82 -18.28 26.65
C LEU A 32 -1.32 -16.83 26.74
N GLY A 33 -1.28 -16.27 27.96
CA GLY A 33 -0.72 -14.94 28.21
C GLY A 33 0.74 -14.82 27.79
N ILE A 34 1.57 -15.81 28.11
CA ILE A 34 2.98 -15.86 27.69
C ILE A 34 3.09 -15.90 26.16
N LEU A 35 2.30 -16.75 25.49
CA LEU A 35 2.32 -16.85 24.03
C LEU A 35 1.89 -15.55 23.34
N VAL A 36 0.83 -14.90 23.83
CA VAL A 36 0.34 -13.62 23.28
C VAL A 36 1.38 -12.51 23.49
N ALA A 37 2.04 -12.46 24.65
CA ALA A 37 3.07 -11.47 24.94
C ALA A 37 4.25 -11.56 23.95
N MET A 38 4.62 -12.78 23.52
CA MET A 38 5.67 -12.98 22.51
C MET A 38 5.19 -12.67 21.08
N ALA A 39 3.93 -12.99 20.74
CA ALA A 39 3.38 -12.81 19.41
C ALA A 39 3.01 -11.34 19.08
N ALA A 40 2.60 -10.56 20.07
CA ALA A 40 2.18 -9.17 19.91
C ALA A 40 3.21 -8.28 19.17
N PRO A 41 4.50 -8.21 19.57
CA PRO A 41 5.48 -7.36 18.89
C PRO A 41 5.71 -7.79 17.43
N ALA A 42 5.79 -9.09 17.14
CA ALA A 42 5.97 -9.59 15.77
C ALA A 42 4.82 -9.18 14.83
N MET A 43 3.59 -9.18 15.34
CA MET A 43 2.42 -8.73 14.58
C MET A 43 2.47 -7.23 14.27
N THR A 44 2.99 -6.40 15.19
CA THR A 44 3.13 -4.95 14.94
C THR A 44 4.14 -4.63 13.85
N ASP A 45 5.28 -5.31 13.82
CA ASP A 45 6.30 -5.18 12.77
C ASP A 45 5.78 -5.68 11.41
N LEU A 46 5.05 -6.80 11.38
CA LEU A 46 4.43 -7.30 10.17
C LEU A 46 3.43 -6.28 9.58
N ARG A 47 2.55 -5.72 10.42
CA ARG A 47 1.60 -4.67 10.01
C ARG A 47 2.33 -3.43 9.48
N ALA A 48 3.40 -3.01 10.15
CA ALA A 48 4.23 -1.90 9.72
C ALA A 48 4.80 -2.08 8.31
N ARG A 49 5.31 -3.27 8.01
CA ARG A 49 5.85 -3.62 6.69
C ARG A 49 4.78 -3.68 5.60
N HIS A 50 3.61 -4.23 5.92
CA HIS A 50 2.47 -4.23 4.99
C HIS A 50 1.97 -2.83 4.68
N GLN A 51 1.88 -1.95 5.68
CA GLN A 51 1.51 -0.54 5.47
C GLN A 51 2.50 0.15 4.54
N LEU A 52 3.80 -0.04 4.76
CA LEU A 52 4.85 0.55 3.92
C LEU A 52 4.75 0.06 2.46
N GLN A 53 4.58 -1.25 2.27
CA GLN A 53 4.39 -1.84 0.95
C GLN A 53 3.13 -1.29 0.25
N ALA A 54 2.01 -1.23 0.97
CA ALA A 54 0.74 -0.75 0.43
C ALA A 54 0.81 0.71 -0.06
N GLN A 55 1.59 1.58 0.60
CA GLN A 55 1.79 2.96 0.11
C GLN A 55 2.60 3.01 -1.19
N ALA A 56 3.62 2.15 -1.33
CA ALA A 56 4.38 2.04 -2.57
C ALA A 56 3.53 1.43 -3.71
N GLU A 57 2.70 0.44 -3.40
CA GLU A 57 1.74 -0.13 -4.34
C GLU A 57 0.70 0.90 -4.78
N GLY A 58 0.17 1.72 -3.87
CA GLY A 58 -0.77 2.79 -4.21
C GLY A 58 -0.20 3.80 -5.22
N LEU A 59 1.11 4.13 -5.11
CA LEU A 59 1.77 4.99 -6.10
C LEU A 59 1.96 4.26 -7.43
N LEU A 60 2.35 2.98 -7.42
CA LEU A 60 2.45 2.18 -8.62
C LEU A 60 1.10 2.14 -9.36
N ASP A 61 0.02 1.89 -8.64
CA ASP A 61 -1.34 1.87 -9.18
C ASP A 61 -1.73 3.21 -9.79
N SER A 62 -1.39 4.33 -9.13
CA SER A 62 -1.63 5.68 -9.64
C SER A 62 -0.86 5.96 -10.95
N LEU A 63 0.39 5.50 -11.05
CA LEU A 63 1.20 5.63 -12.27
C LEU A 63 0.65 4.77 -13.41
N VAL A 64 0.23 3.53 -13.12
CA VAL A 64 -0.40 2.63 -14.10
C VAL A 64 -1.74 3.20 -14.57
N LEU A 65 -2.56 3.71 -13.64
CA LEU A 65 -3.82 4.38 -13.93
C LEU A 65 -3.60 5.57 -14.86
N ALA A 66 -2.67 6.47 -14.51
CA ALA A 66 -2.36 7.65 -15.30
C ALA A 66 -1.91 7.31 -16.71
N ARG A 67 -1.03 6.31 -16.87
CA ARG A 67 -0.64 5.83 -18.20
C ARG A 67 -1.84 5.31 -18.99
N SER A 68 -2.71 4.54 -18.33
CA SER A 68 -3.90 3.98 -18.98
C SER A 68 -4.89 5.06 -19.41
N GLU A 69 -5.05 6.12 -18.60
CA GLU A 69 -5.90 7.26 -18.90
C GLU A 69 -5.31 8.12 -20.03
N ALA A 70 -3.99 8.31 -20.06
CA ALA A 70 -3.33 9.01 -21.15
C ALA A 70 -3.56 8.31 -22.50
N LEU A 71 -3.42 6.98 -22.51
CA LEU A 71 -3.70 6.15 -23.68
C LEU A 71 -5.19 6.18 -24.07
N ARG A 72 -6.11 6.05 -23.09
CA ARG A 72 -7.56 6.03 -23.34
C ARG A 72 -8.06 7.37 -23.88
N ARG A 73 -7.56 8.48 -23.35
CA ARG A 73 -8.00 9.83 -23.71
C ARG A 73 -7.23 10.43 -24.88
N GLN A 74 -6.11 9.82 -25.27
CA GLN A 74 -5.16 10.38 -26.23
C GLN A 74 -4.74 11.81 -25.84
N GLN A 75 -4.52 12.02 -24.54
CA GLN A 75 -4.18 13.30 -23.93
C GLN A 75 -3.10 13.10 -22.89
N ARG A 76 -2.41 14.17 -22.51
CA ARG A 76 -1.44 14.11 -21.42
C ARG A 76 -2.15 13.90 -20.09
N VAL A 77 -1.61 13.01 -19.27
CA VAL A 77 -2.03 12.83 -17.88
C VAL A 77 -0.82 13.02 -16.99
N SER A 78 -0.98 13.86 -15.99
CA SER A 78 0.09 14.31 -15.11
C SER A 78 -0.19 13.86 -13.67
N LEU A 79 0.87 13.50 -12.96
CA LEU A 79 0.90 13.34 -11.52
C LEU A 79 1.72 14.47 -10.90
N CYS A 80 1.29 14.97 -9.76
CA CYS A 80 2.05 15.94 -8.99
C CYS A 80 1.89 15.69 -7.49
N ALA A 81 2.84 16.18 -6.69
CA ALA A 81 2.68 16.24 -5.24
C ALA A 81 1.44 17.07 -4.90
N ARG A 82 0.67 16.64 -3.92
CA ARG A 82 -0.58 17.28 -3.55
C ARG A 82 -0.35 18.42 -2.55
N ALA A 83 -0.85 19.62 -2.84
CA ALA A 83 -1.02 20.69 -1.85
C ALA A 83 -2.44 20.68 -1.28
N THR A 84 -3.44 20.48 -2.14
CA THR A 84 -4.86 20.28 -1.80
C THR A 84 -5.46 19.26 -2.76
N ASP A 85 -6.70 18.82 -2.54
CA ASP A 85 -7.40 17.90 -3.47
C ASP A 85 -7.62 18.47 -4.88
N ALA A 86 -7.22 19.73 -5.10
CA ALA A 86 -7.41 20.46 -6.33
C ALA A 86 -6.12 21.16 -6.80
N SER A 87 -4.97 21.00 -6.14
CA SER A 87 -3.75 21.73 -6.54
C SER A 87 -2.46 20.98 -6.29
N CYS A 88 -1.51 21.19 -7.20
CA CYS A 88 -0.15 20.67 -7.10
C CYS A 88 0.69 21.49 -6.12
N ASP A 89 1.53 20.83 -5.34
CA ASP A 89 2.56 21.46 -4.52
C ASP A 89 3.84 21.67 -5.35
N ALA A 90 4.20 22.94 -5.56
CA ALA A 90 5.42 23.32 -6.25
C ALA A 90 6.71 22.92 -5.50
N HIS A 91 6.64 22.70 -4.19
CA HIS A 91 7.78 22.26 -3.39
C HIS A 91 8.01 20.75 -3.44
N GLY A 92 7.07 19.98 -3.97
CA GLY A 92 7.20 18.54 -4.15
C GLY A 92 7.09 17.75 -2.84
N GLN A 93 6.20 18.15 -1.93
CA GLN A 93 5.93 17.41 -0.68
C GLN A 93 5.03 16.20 -0.96
N TRP A 94 5.57 15.18 -1.63
CA TRP A 94 4.84 13.95 -1.95
C TRP A 94 4.31 13.20 -0.72
N HIS A 95 4.84 13.48 0.49
CA HIS A 95 4.31 12.94 1.73
C HIS A 95 2.85 13.39 2.00
N GLN A 96 2.43 14.53 1.46
CA GLN A 96 1.04 15.01 1.54
C GLN A 96 0.09 14.25 0.60
N GLY A 97 0.60 13.28 -0.15
CA GLY A 97 -0.12 12.56 -1.19
C GLY A 97 0.17 13.14 -2.58
N TRP A 98 -0.58 12.68 -3.56
CA TRP A 98 -0.43 13.10 -4.94
C TRP A 98 -1.78 13.13 -5.65
N LEU A 99 -1.81 13.84 -6.77
CA LEU A 99 -2.96 13.94 -7.66
C LEU A 99 -2.63 13.27 -8.99
N VAL A 100 -3.64 12.70 -9.64
CA VAL A 100 -3.60 12.30 -11.05
C VAL A 100 -4.65 13.12 -11.78
N PHE A 101 -4.28 13.82 -12.85
CA PHE A 101 -5.21 14.67 -13.59
C PHE A 101 -4.88 14.73 -15.08
N VAL A 102 -5.89 15.05 -15.88
CA VAL A 102 -5.71 15.31 -17.32
C VAL A 102 -5.14 16.71 -17.48
N ASP A 103 -3.94 16.79 -18.06
CA ASP A 103 -3.21 18.04 -18.30
C ASP A 103 -3.47 18.48 -19.75
N THR A 104 -4.51 19.29 -19.92
CA THR A 104 -5.07 19.67 -21.22
C THR A 104 -4.22 20.73 -21.92
N ASN A 105 -3.50 21.56 -21.15
CA ASN A 105 -2.69 22.65 -21.66
C ASN A 105 -1.18 22.35 -21.65
N ASN A 106 -0.79 21.16 -21.20
CA ASN A 106 0.58 20.64 -21.18
C ASN A 106 1.55 21.40 -20.25
N ASN A 107 1.05 22.03 -19.19
CA ASN A 107 1.87 22.82 -18.26
C ASN A 107 2.28 22.03 -16.99
N ALA A 108 1.78 20.81 -16.81
CA ALA A 108 1.99 19.96 -15.64
C ALA A 108 1.58 20.59 -14.29
N LEU A 109 0.67 21.56 -14.34
CA LEU A 109 -0.01 22.15 -13.20
C LEU A 109 -1.48 21.79 -13.29
N ARG A 110 -2.13 21.60 -12.15
CA ARG A 110 -3.58 21.41 -12.11
C ARG A 110 -4.23 22.79 -12.25
N ASP A 111 -4.94 23.01 -13.36
CA ASP A 111 -5.76 24.20 -13.57
C ASP A 111 -7.27 23.97 -13.38
N GLU A 112 -8.03 25.06 -13.21
CA GLU A 112 -9.50 24.98 -13.16
C GLU A 112 -10.08 24.46 -14.47
N GLY A 113 -11.05 23.54 -14.39
CA GLY A 113 -11.65 22.87 -15.54
C GLY A 113 -10.94 21.57 -15.95
N GLU A 114 -9.75 21.30 -15.44
CA GLU A 114 -9.06 20.03 -15.66
C GLU A 114 -9.62 18.91 -14.79
N VAL A 115 -9.74 17.73 -15.40
CA VAL A 115 -10.35 16.56 -14.77
C VAL A 115 -9.33 15.90 -13.84
N VAL A 116 -9.64 15.88 -12.55
CA VAL A 116 -8.91 15.06 -11.57
C VAL A 116 -9.42 13.62 -11.68
N ILE A 117 -8.51 12.70 -11.94
CA ILE A 117 -8.76 11.27 -12.11
C ILE A 117 -8.69 10.56 -10.76
N ASP A 118 -7.66 10.88 -9.97
CA ASP A 118 -7.41 10.25 -8.68
C ASP A 118 -6.73 11.22 -7.71
N VAL A 119 -7.01 11.03 -6.42
CA VAL A 119 -6.43 11.80 -5.31
C VAL A 119 -5.98 10.83 -4.24
N HIS A 120 -4.68 10.71 -4.07
CA HIS A 120 -4.12 9.89 -3.01
C HIS A 120 -3.96 10.70 -1.72
N ALA A 121 -4.42 10.13 -0.61
CA ALA A 121 -4.35 10.73 0.72
C ALA A 121 -2.89 10.90 1.21
N PRO A 122 -2.65 11.71 2.28
CA PRO A 122 -1.32 11.85 2.84
C PRO A 122 -0.83 10.52 3.38
N LEU A 123 0.48 10.32 3.32
CA LEU A 123 1.09 9.17 3.97
C LEU A 123 0.97 9.30 5.49
N PRO A 124 0.89 8.18 6.22
CA PRO A 124 1.06 8.19 7.67
C PRO A 124 2.41 8.81 8.05
N THR A 125 2.44 9.65 9.09
CA THR A 125 3.63 10.42 9.53
C THR A 125 4.83 9.54 9.92
N VAL A 126 4.61 8.26 10.22
CA VAL A 126 5.67 7.29 10.51
C VAL A 126 6.44 6.84 9.25
N LEU A 127 5.88 7.08 8.07
CA LEU A 127 6.49 6.74 6.78
C LEU A 127 7.14 7.98 6.18
N GLN A 128 8.18 7.77 5.38
CA GLN A 128 8.91 8.82 4.71
C GLN A 128 8.98 8.52 3.23
N LEU A 129 8.88 9.57 2.42
CA LEU A 129 8.84 9.47 0.97
C LEU A 129 9.88 10.41 0.36
N GLY A 130 10.98 9.83 -0.11
CA GLY A 130 12.01 10.52 -0.88
C GLY A 130 11.77 10.38 -2.37
N VAL A 131 11.97 11.46 -3.14
CA VAL A 131 11.79 11.46 -4.60
C VAL A 131 13.02 12.00 -5.32
N THR A 132 13.31 11.51 -6.52
CA THR A 132 14.39 12.06 -7.35
C THR A 132 14.02 13.44 -7.89
N ASN A 133 15.01 14.32 -8.08
CA ASN A 133 14.79 15.70 -8.51
C ASN A 133 13.99 15.83 -9.83
N THR A 134 14.16 14.89 -10.75
CA THR A 134 13.46 14.83 -12.04
C THR A 134 11.94 14.73 -11.92
N VAL A 135 11.44 14.22 -10.80
CA VAL A 135 10.00 14.01 -10.55
C VAL A 135 9.52 14.74 -9.30
N LYS A 136 10.33 15.70 -8.81
CA LYS A 136 10.03 16.41 -7.57
C LYS A 136 8.73 17.19 -7.66
N ALA A 137 8.52 17.92 -8.75
CA ALA A 137 7.30 18.70 -8.97
C ALA A 137 6.17 17.84 -9.57
N TYR A 138 6.48 17.07 -10.62
CA TYR A 138 5.49 16.29 -11.35
C TYR A 138 6.12 15.10 -12.09
N PHE A 139 5.27 14.22 -12.61
CA PHE A 139 5.60 13.19 -13.59
C PHE A 139 4.43 13.02 -14.56
N SER A 140 4.67 12.92 -15.86
CA SER A 140 3.58 12.90 -16.84
C SER A 140 3.76 11.87 -17.95
N TYR A 141 2.62 11.42 -18.47
CA TYR A 141 2.49 10.52 -19.60
C TYR A 141 1.91 11.24 -20.80
N GLY A 142 2.53 11.09 -21.97
CA GLY A 142 1.97 11.54 -23.25
C GLY A 142 0.84 10.62 -23.74
N ALA A 143 0.17 11.03 -24.82
CA ALA A 143 -0.94 10.28 -25.44
C ALA A 143 -0.56 8.86 -25.90
N GLU A 144 0.72 8.63 -26.17
CA GLU A 144 1.31 7.33 -26.51
C GLU A 144 1.71 6.49 -25.29
N GLY A 145 1.45 6.98 -24.07
CA GLY A 145 1.77 6.30 -22.81
C GLY A 145 3.25 6.32 -22.43
N ARG A 146 4.11 7.01 -23.18
CA ARG A 146 5.51 7.26 -22.80
C ARG A 146 5.59 8.36 -21.75
N SER A 147 6.60 8.29 -20.89
CA SER A 147 6.87 9.38 -19.96
C SER A 147 7.46 10.56 -20.70
N MET A 148 6.92 11.75 -20.46
CA MET A 148 7.29 12.94 -21.20
C MET A 148 7.05 14.20 -20.37
N SER A 149 8.04 15.08 -20.27
CA SER A 149 7.95 16.37 -19.59
C SER A 149 7.22 17.43 -20.44
N THR A 150 6.97 18.60 -19.87
CA THR A 150 6.31 19.72 -20.55
C THR A 150 6.98 20.15 -21.85
N ASN A 151 8.30 20.01 -21.95
CA ASN A 151 9.11 20.30 -23.13
C ASN A 151 9.38 19.09 -24.05
N GLY A 152 8.71 17.95 -23.84
CA GLY A 152 8.82 16.79 -24.72
C GLY A 152 10.00 15.84 -24.42
N ALA A 153 10.84 16.15 -23.43
CA ALA A 153 11.92 15.26 -23.01
C ALA A 153 11.36 14.04 -22.24
N PHE A 154 12.08 12.91 -22.24
CA PHE A 154 11.67 11.76 -21.44
C PHE A 154 11.80 12.08 -19.95
N MET A 155 10.95 11.46 -19.14
CA MET A 155 11.06 11.51 -17.68
C MET A 155 11.39 10.13 -17.13
N ALA A 156 12.22 10.10 -16.09
CA ALA A 156 12.45 8.92 -15.27
C ALA A 156 12.54 9.38 -13.81
N GLY A 157 12.07 8.53 -12.90
CA GLY A 157 12.02 8.90 -11.49
C GLY A 157 11.98 7.70 -10.57
N THR A 158 12.41 7.94 -9.35
CA THR A 158 12.30 6.99 -8.25
C THR A 158 11.63 7.65 -7.05
N TRP A 159 10.61 6.98 -6.54
CA TRP A 159 9.94 7.29 -5.29
C TRP A 159 10.32 6.22 -4.27
N ARG A 160 10.90 6.62 -3.15
CA ARG A 160 11.44 5.74 -2.12
C ARG A 160 10.65 5.89 -0.84
N PHE A 161 9.97 4.82 -0.46
CA PHE A 161 9.21 4.71 0.77
C PHE A 161 10.06 4.00 1.81
N CYS A 162 10.23 4.63 2.97
CA CYS A 162 10.93 4.04 4.10
C CYS A 162 10.24 4.37 5.43
N ARG A 163 10.71 3.70 6.48
CA ARG A 163 10.32 3.95 7.88
C ARG A 163 11.61 3.88 8.69
N ALA A 164 11.86 4.84 9.57
CA ALA A 164 13.10 4.91 10.36
C ALA A 164 13.40 3.62 11.17
N SER A 165 12.36 2.91 11.63
CA SER A 165 12.50 1.66 12.38
C SER A 165 12.70 0.41 11.51
N SER A 166 12.70 0.53 10.18
CA SER A 166 12.74 -0.59 9.23
C SER A 166 14.03 -0.59 8.43
N SER A 167 14.70 -1.75 8.36
CA SER A 167 15.85 -1.98 7.47
C SER A 167 15.42 -2.26 6.01
N VAL A 168 14.13 -2.39 5.76
CA VAL A 168 13.56 -2.65 4.42
C VAL A 168 12.71 -1.47 4.00
N GLY A 169 12.98 -0.98 2.79
CA GLY A 169 12.20 0.04 2.10
C GLY A 169 11.62 -0.51 0.80
N TRP A 170 10.68 0.24 0.24
CA TRP A 170 10.09 -0.02 -1.07
C TRP A 170 10.31 1.16 -1.98
N GLN A 171 10.72 0.91 -3.23
CA GLN A 171 10.87 1.96 -4.22
C GLN A 171 10.01 1.67 -5.45
N VAL A 172 9.41 2.71 -5.99
CA VAL A 172 8.74 2.70 -7.29
C VAL A 172 9.64 3.41 -8.28
N VAL A 173 9.98 2.75 -9.38
CA VAL A 173 10.88 3.26 -10.41
C VAL A 173 10.12 3.32 -11.72
N SER A 174 10.07 4.49 -12.33
CA SER A 174 9.56 4.69 -13.69
C SER A 174 10.68 5.06 -14.64
N ASN A 175 10.73 4.39 -15.79
CA ASN A 175 11.74 4.61 -16.84
C ASN A 175 11.23 5.56 -17.93
N ALA A 176 12.10 5.88 -18.90
CA ALA A 176 11.79 6.71 -20.07
C ALA A 176 10.68 6.17 -20.99
N LEU A 177 10.35 4.88 -20.87
CA LEU A 177 9.24 4.26 -21.62
C LEU A 177 7.91 4.39 -20.87
N GLY A 178 7.91 4.95 -19.67
CA GLY A 178 6.75 5.11 -18.83
C GLY A 178 6.28 3.81 -18.18
N MET A 179 7.15 2.81 -18.01
CA MET A 179 6.80 1.55 -17.36
C MET A 179 7.22 1.60 -15.89
N PRO A 180 6.29 1.82 -14.94
CA PRO A 180 6.60 1.81 -13.53
C PRO A 180 6.78 0.37 -13.03
N ARG A 181 7.66 0.18 -12.05
CA ARG A 181 7.84 -1.09 -11.34
C ARG A 181 8.15 -0.84 -9.87
N ILE A 182 7.82 -1.80 -9.03
CA ILE A 182 8.09 -1.78 -7.60
C ILE A 182 9.24 -2.72 -7.26
N GLU A 183 10.14 -2.28 -6.38
CA GLU A 183 11.31 -3.04 -5.95
C GLU A 183 11.54 -2.84 -4.44
N LYS A 184 12.01 -3.89 -3.75
CA LYS A 184 12.53 -3.75 -2.39
C LYS A 184 13.94 -3.17 -2.44
N TYR A 185 14.28 -2.34 -1.46
CA TYR A 185 15.64 -1.85 -1.28
C TYR A 185 15.99 -1.75 0.21
N THR A 186 17.29 -1.63 0.50
CA THR A 186 17.79 -1.37 1.86
C THR A 186 18.04 0.13 1.99
N PRO A 187 17.26 0.89 2.79
CA PRO A 187 17.51 2.30 3.01
C PRO A 187 18.86 2.50 3.69
N GLN A 188 19.73 3.36 3.12
CA GLN A 188 20.92 3.83 3.82
C GLN A 188 20.54 4.88 4.86
N ASP A 189 19.71 5.84 4.44
CA ASP A 189 19.09 6.84 5.29
C ASP A 189 17.60 6.91 4.99
N CYS A 190 16.80 7.15 6.03
CA CYS A 190 15.37 7.44 5.93
C CYS A 190 15.16 8.85 6.49
N PRO A 191 15.07 9.87 5.62
CA PRO A 191 14.97 11.27 6.03
C PRO A 191 13.68 11.58 6.77
#